data_AF-A0A2S8RTP9-F1
#
_entry.id   AF-A0A2S8RTP9-F1
#
_cell.length_a   1.000
_cell.length_b   1.000
_cell.length_c   1.000
_cell.angle_alpha   90.00
_cell.angle_beta   90.00
_cell.angle_gamma   90.00
#
_symmetry.space_group_name_H-M   'P 1'
#
loop_
_entity.id
_entity.type
_entity.pdbx_description
1 polymer ?
#
loop_
_entity_poly.entity_id
_entity_poly.type
_entity_poly.pdbx_seq_one_letter_code
_entity_poly.pdbx_strand_id
1 'polypeptide(L)'
;MDFVTVSATELLEILRSLGGPAVITKNKHPESEENFREHLDHPGQMLDGYWPGKPTRVTADNGFAIHFVERHKRIWLGDYLGAEGWDGRAGFYSLILGDVQCLEVPDMNLVDERQRELSEILKQPGAVIYSYFEPDVATEVDDRTDGGPTFRLAQIKQRLQQKAFRKAVFGFLGARCVVTGCTAEALLEAAHLKGRRWETGDNSERDGIPLRADVHRAYDAGLIGLDRNHRLIKIDPSLMAEYGQYLQPRG
;
A
#
# COMPACT_ATOMS: atom_id res chain seq x y z
N MET A 1 7.98 11.37 3.38
CA MET A 1 7.04 10.29 3.07
C MET A 1 7.66 8.97 3.46
N ASP A 2 6.92 8.11 4.15
CA ASP A 2 7.41 6.78 4.54
C ASP A 2 7.19 5.79 3.39
N PHE A 3 8.16 4.89 3.18
CA PHE A 3 8.06 3.85 2.17
C PHE A 3 7.43 2.60 2.76
N VAL A 4 6.46 2.03 2.03
CA VAL A 4 5.93 0.69 2.31
C VAL A 4 6.74 -0.32 1.51
N THR A 5 7.37 -1.27 2.19
CA THR A 5 8.06 -2.39 1.52
C THR A 5 7.04 -3.39 0.96
N VAL A 6 7.14 -3.68 -0.33
CA VAL A 6 6.34 -4.71 -1.04
C VAL A 6 7.25 -5.64 -1.83
N SER A 7 6.79 -6.84 -2.15
CA SER A 7 7.46 -7.74 -3.09
C SER A 7 7.19 -7.36 -4.55
N ALA A 8 8.02 -7.84 -5.47
CA ALA A 8 7.81 -7.66 -6.90
C ALA A 8 6.46 -8.23 -7.38
N THR A 9 6.04 -9.37 -6.80
CA THR A 9 4.73 -9.97 -7.07
C THR A 9 3.58 -9.08 -6.59
N GLU A 10 3.67 -8.53 -5.38
CA GLU A 10 2.65 -7.61 -4.85
C GLU A 10 2.57 -6.33 -5.67
N LEU A 11 3.71 -5.79 -6.12
CA LEU A 11 3.71 -4.65 -7.03
C LEU A 11 2.98 -4.97 -8.33
N LEU A 12 3.25 -6.12 -8.96
CA LEU A 12 2.58 -6.52 -10.18
C LEU A 12 1.05 -6.63 -9.99
N GLU A 13 0.60 -7.19 -8.86
CA GLU A 13 -0.82 -7.23 -8.49
C GLU A 13 -1.42 -5.83 -8.31
N ILE A 14 -0.70 -4.91 -7.68
CA ILE A 14 -1.11 -3.51 -7.55
C ILE A 14 -1.30 -2.87 -8.92
N LEU A 15 -0.31 -3.00 -9.80
CA LEU A 15 -0.35 -2.42 -11.15
C LEU A 15 -1.53 -2.99 -11.95
N ARG A 16 -1.74 -4.30 -11.94
CA ARG A 16 -2.91 -4.94 -12.60
C ARG A 16 -4.26 -4.50 -12.04
N SER A 17 -4.30 -4.12 -10.75
CA SER A 17 -5.53 -3.69 -10.09
C SER A 17 -5.88 -2.22 -10.32
N LEU A 18 -4.99 -1.44 -10.95
CA LEU A 18 -5.25 -0.04 -11.30
C LEU A 18 -6.53 0.05 -12.14
N GLY A 19 -7.42 0.98 -11.77
CA GLY A 19 -8.75 1.12 -12.38
C GLY A 19 -8.75 1.87 -13.71
N GLY A 20 -7.58 2.09 -14.32
CA GLY A 20 -7.38 3.05 -15.40
C GLY A 20 -5.93 3.10 -15.88
N PRO A 21 -5.65 3.83 -16.97
CA PRO A 21 -4.32 3.90 -17.57
C PRO A 21 -3.34 4.65 -16.67
N ALA A 22 -2.07 4.25 -16.73
CA ALA A 22 -0.97 4.87 -15.99
C ALA A 22 0.07 5.45 -16.94
N VAL A 23 0.54 6.67 -16.64
CA VAL A 23 1.76 7.23 -17.21
C VAL A 23 2.94 6.85 -16.31
N ILE A 24 4.01 6.33 -16.90
CA ILE A 24 5.19 5.86 -16.18
C ILE A 24 6.37 6.75 -16.54
N THR A 25 6.87 7.49 -15.56
CA THR A 25 8.15 8.18 -15.67
C THR A 25 9.23 7.31 -15.06
N LYS A 26 10.38 7.23 -15.75
CA LYS A 26 11.45 6.34 -15.34
C LYS A 26 12.74 7.11 -15.15
N ASN A 27 13.30 6.94 -13.97
CA ASN A 27 14.53 7.57 -13.56
C ASN A 27 15.67 6.58 -13.40
N LYS A 28 16.83 6.95 -13.95
CA LYS A 28 18.08 6.20 -13.81
C LYS A 28 19.18 7.00 -13.11
N HIS A 29 19.02 8.32 -13.01
CA HIS A 29 20.04 9.23 -12.48
C HIS A 29 19.72 9.63 -11.03
N PRO A 30 20.70 9.60 -10.10
CA PRO A 30 20.47 9.88 -8.67
C PRO A 30 19.95 11.28 -8.38
N GLU A 31 20.47 12.28 -9.10
CA GLU A 31 20.08 13.70 -8.95
C GLU A 31 18.60 13.93 -9.29
N SER A 32 18.01 13.03 -10.06
CA SER A 32 16.66 13.19 -10.52
C SER A 32 15.62 12.67 -9.51
N GLU A 33 16.03 12.00 -8.43
CA GLU A 33 15.17 11.68 -7.27
C GLU A 33 14.81 12.92 -6.46
N GLU A 34 15.74 13.88 -6.39
CA GLU A 34 15.53 15.17 -5.73
C GLU A 34 14.46 16.02 -6.46
N ASN A 35 14.14 15.65 -7.70
CA ASN A 35 13.10 16.32 -8.45
C ASN A 35 11.68 15.84 -8.07
N PHE A 36 11.54 14.68 -7.40
CA PHE A 36 10.28 14.25 -6.82
C PHE A 36 10.01 15.05 -5.54
N ARG A 37 9.18 16.08 -5.64
CA ARG A 37 9.04 17.13 -4.62
C ARG A 37 7.60 17.52 -4.36
N GLU A 38 7.32 18.09 -3.20
CA GLU A 38 6.02 18.67 -2.91
C GLU A 38 5.75 19.88 -3.78
N HIS A 39 4.51 20.01 -4.23
CA HIS A 39 4.05 21.18 -4.96
C HIS A 39 3.88 22.35 -3.99
N LEU A 40 4.61 23.46 -4.22
CA LEU A 40 4.63 24.60 -3.30
C LEU A 40 3.26 25.28 -3.15
N ASP A 41 2.53 25.43 -4.26
CA ASP A 41 1.20 26.08 -4.25
C ASP A 41 0.04 25.13 -3.92
N HIS A 42 0.27 23.82 -3.92
CA HIS A 42 -0.77 22.79 -3.75
C HIS A 42 -0.33 21.71 -2.75
N PRO A 43 -0.46 21.97 -1.44
CA PRO A 43 -0.07 21.02 -0.40
C PRO A 43 -0.72 19.65 -0.59
N GLY A 44 0.09 18.59 -0.51
CA GLY A 44 -0.35 17.20 -0.73
C GLY A 44 -0.24 16.71 -2.18
N GLN A 45 0.05 17.59 -3.14
CA GLN A 45 0.41 17.21 -4.50
C GLN A 45 1.93 17.08 -4.65
N MET A 46 2.37 16.18 -5.52
CA MET A 46 3.78 15.93 -5.81
C MET A 46 4.09 16.19 -7.28
N LEU A 47 5.31 16.63 -7.54
CA LEU A 47 5.85 16.87 -8.87
C LEU A 47 6.97 15.85 -9.14
N ASP A 48 6.92 15.13 -10.25
CA ASP A 48 7.78 13.94 -10.47
C ASP A 48 9.07 14.16 -11.27
N GLY A 49 9.36 15.40 -11.67
CA GLY A 49 10.56 15.74 -12.41
C GLY A 49 10.34 16.72 -13.55
N TYR A 50 11.25 16.72 -14.52
CA TYR A 50 11.21 17.63 -15.67
C TYR A 50 11.30 16.82 -16.96
N TRP A 51 10.15 16.62 -17.60
CA TRP A 51 9.98 15.71 -18.74
C TRP A 51 9.65 16.49 -20.01
N PRO A 52 10.33 16.24 -21.14
CA PRO A 52 9.98 16.90 -22.39
C PRO A 52 8.58 16.50 -22.91
N GLY A 53 7.73 17.48 -23.21
CA GLY A 53 6.37 17.25 -23.69
C GLY A 53 5.37 16.84 -22.59
N LYS A 54 4.09 16.89 -22.94
CA LYS A 54 2.98 16.57 -22.03
C LYS A 54 2.40 15.20 -22.36
N PRO A 55 2.10 14.33 -21.37
CA PRO A 55 1.42 13.07 -21.61
C PRO A 55 0.08 13.27 -22.30
N THR A 56 -0.24 12.40 -23.26
CA THR A 56 -1.45 12.49 -24.11
C THR A 56 -2.36 11.29 -24.01
N ARG A 57 -1.90 10.15 -23.48
CA ARG A 57 -2.70 8.92 -23.36
C ARG A 57 -3.32 8.71 -21.97
N VAL A 58 -3.14 9.67 -21.07
CA VAL A 58 -3.65 9.63 -19.70
C VAL A 58 -4.24 11.00 -19.39
N THR A 59 -5.43 11.03 -18.80
CA THR A 59 -6.14 12.26 -18.42
C THR A 59 -6.22 12.36 -16.89
N ALA A 60 -6.46 13.57 -16.39
CA ALA A 60 -6.53 13.79 -14.94
C ALA A 60 -7.73 13.10 -14.28
N ASP A 61 -8.79 12.82 -15.04
CA ASP A 61 -10.04 12.29 -14.50
C ASP A 61 -10.01 10.76 -14.27
N ASN A 62 -9.14 10.04 -14.95
CA ASN A 62 -9.12 8.56 -14.90
C ASN A 62 -7.71 7.95 -14.89
N GLY A 63 -6.69 8.77 -14.66
CA GLY A 63 -5.30 8.41 -14.88
C GLY A 63 -4.51 8.20 -13.62
N PHE A 64 -3.53 7.30 -13.69
CA PHE A 64 -2.50 7.16 -12.66
C PHE A 64 -1.16 7.66 -13.16
N ALA A 65 -0.29 8.01 -12.23
CA ALA A 65 1.11 8.31 -12.51
C ALA A 65 2.01 7.44 -11.64
N ILE A 66 3.03 6.89 -12.28
CA ILE A 66 4.03 6.02 -11.68
C ILE A 66 5.39 6.64 -11.91
N HIS A 67 6.00 7.16 -10.85
CA HIS A 67 7.40 7.55 -10.89
C HIS A 67 8.25 6.37 -10.43
N PHE A 68 9.06 5.81 -11.33
CA PHE A 68 9.90 4.66 -11.05
C PHE A 68 11.38 5.03 -10.99
N VAL A 69 12.01 4.79 -9.84
CA VAL A 69 13.44 4.97 -9.62
C VAL A 69 14.09 3.59 -9.55
N GLU A 70 14.71 3.20 -10.67
CA GLU A 70 15.22 1.84 -10.86
C GLU A 70 16.35 1.50 -9.87
N ARG A 71 17.27 2.44 -9.63
CA ARG A 71 18.46 2.22 -8.78
C ARG A 71 18.10 1.86 -7.34
N HIS A 72 17.07 2.50 -6.80
CA HIS A 72 16.63 2.29 -5.43
C HIS A 72 15.47 1.30 -5.32
N LYS A 73 14.98 0.77 -6.45
CA LYS A 73 13.81 -0.11 -6.51
C LYS A 73 12.60 0.53 -5.84
N ARG A 74 12.40 1.83 -6.10
CA ARG A 74 11.36 2.66 -5.48
C ARG A 74 10.35 3.12 -6.51
N ILE A 75 9.10 3.15 -6.11
CA ILE A 75 7.97 3.60 -6.93
C ILE A 75 7.13 4.57 -6.12
N TRP A 76 6.74 5.66 -6.77
CA TRP A 76 5.67 6.53 -6.30
C TRP A 76 4.49 6.33 -7.25
N LEU A 77 3.38 5.87 -6.69
CA LEU A 77 2.14 5.62 -7.41
C LEU A 77 1.06 6.55 -6.86
N GLY A 78 0.42 7.32 -7.72
CA GLY A 78 -0.65 8.24 -7.31
C GLY A 78 -1.63 8.53 -8.44
N ASP A 79 -2.65 9.33 -8.13
CA ASP A 79 -3.57 9.88 -9.11
C ASP A 79 -2.78 10.85 -10.01
N TYR A 80 -2.95 10.73 -11.32
CA TYR A 80 -2.38 11.72 -12.25
C TYR A 80 -3.31 12.93 -12.26
N LEU A 81 -2.85 14.09 -11.79
CA LEU A 81 -3.64 15.32 -11.72
C LEU A 81 -3.36 16.27 -12.91
N GLY A 82 -2.42 15.90 -13.78
CA GLY A 82 -2.03 16.68 -14.94
C GLY A 82 -0.54 16.95 -14.99
N ALA A 83 -0.16 17.96 -15.76
CA ALA A 83 1.24 18.36 -15.91
C ALA A 83 1.34 19.87 -15.99
N GLU A 84 2.32 20.43 -15.28
CA GLU A 84 2.67 21.85 -15.27
C GLU A 84 3.93 22.11 -16.09
N GLY A 85 4.02 23.27 -16.73
CA GLY A 85 5.21 23.65 -17.49
C GLY A 85 6.35 24.11 -16.59
N TRP A 86 7.59 23.82 -16.97
CA TRP A 86 8.76 24.31 -16.26
C TRP A 86 9.28 25.64 -16.83
N ASP A 87 9.35 26.67 -15.99
CA ASP A 87 9.81 28.00 -16.38
C ASP A 87 11.28 28.03 -16.85
N GLY A 88 12.11 27.09 -16.39
CA GLY A 88 13.53 27.04 -16.75
C GLY A 88 13.80 26.54 -18.17
N ARG A 89 12.84 25.85 -18.82
CA ARG A 89 12.97 25.39 -20.21
C ARG A 89 11.61 25.11 -20.84
N ALA A 90 11.26 25.91 -21.85
CA ALA A 90 10.06 25.70 -22.63
C ALA A 90 9.94 24.27 -23.20
N GLY A 91 8.74 23.70 -23.11
CA GLY A 91 8.45 22.35 -23.57
C GLY A 91 8.82 21.24 -22.59
N PHE A 92 9.25 21.57 -21.37
CA PHE A 92 9.43 20.61 -20.27
C PHE A 92 8.30 20.77 -19.25
N TYR A 93 7.90 19.65 -18.66
CA TYR A 93 6.76 19.57 -17.76
C TYR A 93 7.06 18.70 -16.55
N SER A 94 6.51 19.06 -15.39
CA SER A 94 6.42 18.18 -14.23
C SER A 94 5.04 17.52 -14.21
N LEU A 95 4.99 16.20 -14.00
CA LEU A 95 3.70 15.54 -13.78
C LEU A 95 3.28 15.79 -12.34
N ILE A 96 1.98 16.06 -12.16
CA ILE A 96 1.37 16.34 -10.86
C ILE A 96 0.71 15.06 -10.38
N LEU A 97 1.07 14.61 -9.18
CA LEU A 97 0.53 13.41 -8.55
C LEU A 97 -0.22 13.75 -7.27
N GLY A 98 -1.43 13.18 -7.12
CA GLY A 98 -2.22 13.19 -5.89
C GLY A 98 -2.18 11.84 -5.18
N ASP A 99 -2.54 11.83 -3.89
CA ASP A 99 -2.72 10.60 -3.09
C ASP A 99 -1.57 9.59 -3.21
N VAL A 100 -0.34 10.10 -3.21
CA VAL A 100 0.86 9.34 -3.55
C VAL A 100 1.18 8.27 -2.51
N GLN A 101 1.50 7.09 -3.01
CA GLN A 101 1.97 5.93 -2.28
C GLN A 101 3.41 5.62 -2.64
N CYS A 102 4.28 5.66 -1.65
CA CYS A 102 5.70 5.37 -1.78
C CYS A 102 5.97 3.89 -1.49
N LEU A 103 6.42 3.15 -2.49
CA LEU A 103 6.67 1.71 -2.44
C LEU A 103 8.18 1.45 -2.61
N GLU A 104 8.73 0.59 -1.76
CA GLU A 104 10.09 0.05 -1.93
C GLU A 104 10.00 -1.45 -2.22
N VAL A 105 10.76 -1.94 -3.21
CA VAL A 105 10.63 -3.30 -3.74
C VAL A 105 11.97 -4.03 -3.73
N PRO A 106 12.45 -4.50 -2.56
CA PRO A 106 13.82 -4.98 -2.40
C PRO A 106 14.18 -6.18 -3.28
N ASP A 107 13.21 -7.05 -3.54
CA ASP A 107 13.34 -8.26 -4.36
C ASP A 107 13.16 -8.00 -5.86
N MET A 108 12.91 -6.75 -6.29
CA MET A 108 12.79 -6.42 -7.70
C MET A 108 14.08 -6.76 -8.45
N ASN A 109 13.94 -7.55 -9.50
CA ASN A 109 15.00 -7.99 -10.39
C ASN A 109 14.48 -8.00 -11.83
N LEU A 110 14.67 -6.89 -12.54
CA LEU A 110 14.12 -6.68 -13.88
C LEU A 110 14.78 -7.50 -14.99
N VAL A 111 15.80 -8.31 -14.66
CA VAL A 111 16.39 -9.31 -15.57
C VAL A 111 15.97 -10.74 -15.25
N ASP A 112 15.21 -10.96 -14.16
CA ASP A 112 14.67 -12.27 -13.79
C ASP A 112 13.45 -12.59 -14.66
N GLU A 113 13.46 -13.74 -15.34
CA GLU A 113 12.35 -14.18 -16.19
C GLU A 113 11.03 -14.33 -15.41
N ARG A 114 11.10 -14.66 -14.12
CA ARG A 114 9.90 -14.74 -13.26
C ARG A 114 9.24 -13.39 -13.04
N GLN A 115 9.98 -12.30 -13.23
CA GLN A 115 9.50 -10.92 -13.12
C GLN A 115 9.40 -10.24 -14.50
N ARG A 116 9.41 -11.01 -15.59
CA ARG A 116 9.42 -10.48 -16.97
C ARG A 116 8.26 -9.52 -17.22
N GLU A 117 7.06 -9.88 -16.79
CA GLU A 117 5.88 -9.03 -16.99
C GLU A 117 6.01 -7.69 -16.26
N LEU A 118 6.45 -7.70 -15.00
CA LEU A 118 6.71 -6.47 -14.25
C LEU A 118 7.78 -5.62 -14.96
N SER A 119 8.81 -6.26 -15.52
CA SER A 119 9.83 -5.59 -16.31
C SER A 119 9.26 -4.97 -17.59
N GLU A 120 8.38 -5.67 -18.30
CA GLU A 120 7.72 -5.16 -19.50
C GLU A 120 6.80 -3.96 -19.19
N ILE A 121 6.14 -3.94 -18.02
CA ILE A 121 5.35 -2.80 -17.57
C ILE A 121 6.25 -1.59 -17.24
N LEU A 122 7.27 -1.79 -16.39
CA LEU A 122 8.12 -0.69 -15.89
C LEU A 122 9.19 -0.22 -16.88
N LYS A 123 9.55 -1.05 -17.87
CA LYS A 123 10.61 -0.79 -18.87
C LYS A 123 10.11 -1.03 -20.29
N GLN A 124 9.14 -0.24 -20.73
CA GLN A 124 8.70 -0.31 -22.12
C GLN A 124 9.76 0.19 -23.11
N PRO A 125 9.84 -0.39 -24.32
CA PRO A 125 10.80 0.01 -25.35
C PRO A 125 10.49 1.41 -25.91
N GLY A 126 11.51 2.27 -25.95
CA GLY A 126 11.44 3.62 -26.54
C GLY A 126 12.50 4.56 -25.96
N ALA A 127 12.76 5.69 -26.65
CA ALA A 127 13.50 6.80 -26.06
C ALA A 127 12.54 7.56 -25.13
N VAL A 128 12.30 6.98 -23.96
CA VAL A 128 11.10 7.29 -23.17
C VAL A 128 11.33 8.55 -22.33
N ILE A 129 10.54 9.56 -22.66
CA ILE A 129 10.24 10.69 -21.80
C ILE A 129 9.26 10.23 -20.70
N TYR A 130 8.23 9.48 -21.07
CA TYR A 130 7.36 8.67 -20.20
C TYR A 130 6.68 7.58 -21.05
N SER A 131 6.42 6.40 -20.48
CA SER A 131 5.73 5.28 -21.12
C SER A 131 4.30 5.15 -20.57
N TYR A 132 3.49 4.27 -21.15
CA TYR A 132 2.10 4.11 -20.74
C TYR A 132 1.78 2.65 -20.45
N PHE A 133 1.07 2.42 -19.37
CA PHE A 133 0.59 1.10 -19.01
C PHE A 133 -0.93 1.14 -18.90
N GLU A 134 -1.59 0.27 -19.64
CA GLU A 134 -3.03 0.07 -19.53
C GLU A 134 -3.21 -1.32 -18.90
N PRO A 135 -3.72 -1.40 -17.66
CA PRO A 135 -4.05 -2.70 -17.09
C PRO A 135 -5.15 -3.33 -17.94
N ASP A 136 -5.08 -4.65 -18.15
CA ASP A 136 -6.18 -5.41 -18.75
C ASP A 136 -7.39 -5.29 -17.83
N VAL A 137 -8.24 -4.30 -18.09
CA VAL A 137 -9.52 -4.16 -17.42
C VAL A 137 -10.34 -5.36 -17.89
N ALA A 138 -10.40 -6.42 -17.07
CA ALA A 138 -11.37 -7.48 -17.29
C ALA A 138 -12.72 -6.80 -17.50
N THR A 139 -13.34 -7.07 -18.66
CA THR A 139 -14.60 -6.49 -19.13
C THR A 139 -15.80 -6.97 -18.32
N GLU A 140 -15.68 -6.96 -16.99
CA GLU A 140 -16.79 -7.07 -16.07
C GLU A 140 -16.92 -5.68 -15.42
N VAL A 141 -17.60 -4.81 -16.15
CA VAL A 141 -18.29 -3.68 -15.53
C VAL A 141 -19.39 -4.30 -14.66
N ASP A 142 -19.04 -4.75 -13.45
CA ASP A 142 -20.03 -4.83 -12.39
C ASP A 142 -20.36 -3.38 -12.02
N ASP A 143 -21.47 -2.91 -12.58
CA ASP A 143 -22.13 -1.60 -12.40
C ASP A 143 -22.54 -1.31 -10.93
N ARG A 144 -21.83 -1.92 -9.97
CA ARG A 144 -22.11 -1.90 -8.53
C ARG A 144 -20.94 -1.49 -7.65
N THR A 145 -19.77 -1.18 -8.21
CA THR A 145 -18.71 -0.48 -7.47
C THR A 145 -18.25 0.76 -8.24
N ASP A 146 -19.05 1.81 -8.10
CA ASP A 146 -18.83 3.17 -8.58
C ASP A 146 -17.68 3.86 -7.81
N GLY A 147 -16.46 3.39 -8.04
CA GLY A 147 -15.26 3.90 -7.39
C GLY A 147 -14.14 4.06 -8.41
N GLY A 148 -14.01 5.27 -8.95
CA GLY A 148 -12.94 5.64 -9.87
C GLY A 148 -11.52 5.48 -9.29
N PRO A 149 -10.47 5.98 -9.98
CA PRO A 149 -9.07 5.80 -9.60
C PRO A 149 -8.75 6.01 -8.12
N THR A 150 -9.26 7.10 -7.54
CA THR A 150 -9.08 7.46 -6.13
C THR A 150 -9.62 6.40 -5.17
N PHE A 151 -10.78 5.79 -5.46
CA PHE A 151 -11.32 4.71 -4.64
C PHE A 151 -10.42 3.47 -4.70
N ARG A 152 -9.91 3.12 -5.89
CA ARG A 152 -9.00 1.99 -6.05
C ARG A 152 -7.66 2.23 -5.34
N LEU A 153 -7.08 3.43 -5.40
CA LEU A 153 -5.89 3.76 -4.61
C LEU A 153 -6.16 3.69 -3.12
N ALA A 154 -7.33 4.15 -2.66
CA ALA A 154 -7.71 4.06 -1.25
C ALA A 154 -7.75 2.59 -0.78
N GLN A 155 -8.30 1.68 -1.59
CA GLN A 155 -8.30 0.24 -1.28
C GLN A 155 -6.88 -0.36 -1.28
N ILE A 156 -6.06 -0.01 -2.27
CA ILE A 156 -4.65 -0.44 -2.33
C ILE A 156 -3.91 0.08 -1.09
N LYS A 157 -4.12 1.34 -0.72
CA LYS A 157 -3.54 2.01 0.45
C LYS A 157 -3.94 1.31 1.73
N GLN A 158 -5.22 1.05 1.93
CA GLN A 158 -5.73 0.35 3.10
C GLN A 158 -5.09 -1.05 3.21
N ARG A 159 -5.04 -1.80 2.12
CA ARG A 159 -4.42 -3.14 2.08
C ARG A 159 -2.94 -3.09 2.44
N LEU A 160 -2.20 -2.13 1.90
CA LEU A 160 -0.77 -1.93 2.17
C LEU A 160 -0.51 -1.53 3.63
N GLN A 161 -1.30 -0.60 4.17
CA GLN A 161 -1.21 -0.18 5.57
C GLN A 161 -1.50 -1.33 6.53
N GLN A 162 -2.52 -2.14 6.27
CA GLN A 162 -2.82 -3.32 7.08
C GLN A 162 -1.70 -4.36 7.05
N LYS A 163 -1.08 -4.60 5.89
CA LYS A 163 0.09 -5.48 5.76
C LYS A 163 1.29 -4.93 6.55
N ALA A 164 1.58 -3.64 6.43
CA ALA A 164 2.66 -2.98 7.14
C ALA A 164 2.44 -3.03 8.67
N PHE A 165 1.23 -2.72 9.12
CA PHE A 165 0.83 -2.84 10.53
C PHE A 165 1.03 -4.25 11.07
N ARG A 166 0.53 -5.26 10.32
CA ARG A 166 0.72 -6.67 10.68
C ARG A 166 2.19 -7.03 10.84
N LYS A 167 3.03 -6.63 9.88
CA LYS A 167 4.48 -6.88 9.94
C LYS A 167 5.12 -6.20 11.16
N ALA A 168 4.74 -4.97 11.46
CA ALA A 168 5.25 -4.22 12.61
C ALA A 168 4.87 -4.89 13.94
N VAL A 169 3.58 -5.21 14.13
CA VAL A 169 3.07 -5.90 15.32
C VAL A 169 3.74 -7.27 15.51
N PHE A 170 3.88 -8.06 14.43
CA PHE A 170 4.50 -9.38 14.51
C PHE A 170 6.01 -9.29 14.75
N GLY A 171 6.68 -8.26 14.22
CA GLY A 171 8.08 -7.99 14.52
C GLY A 171 8.32 -7.60 15.99
N PHE A 172 7.36 -6.90 16.60
CA PHE A 172 7.45 -6.43 17.99
C PHE A 172 7.07 -7.51 19.03
N LEU A 173 5.96 -8.22 18.82
CA LEU A 173 5.42 -9.21 19.77
C LEU A 173 5.71 -10.67 19.38
N GLY A 174 6.30 -10.89 18.20
CA GLY A 174 6.45 -12.22 17.60
C GLY A 174 5.17 -12.67 16.89
N ALA A 175 5.32 -13.52 15.87
CA ALA A 175 4.19 -14.13 15.16
C ALA A 175 3.56 -15.27 16.00
N ARG A 176 3.00 -14.92 17.16
CA ARG A 176 2.36 -15.84 18.10
C ARG A 176 1.11 -15.22 18.70
N CYS A 177 -0.03 -15.90 18.57
CA CYS A 177 -1.28 -15.47 19.22
C CYS A 177 -1.08 -15.29 20.73
N VAL A 178 -1.38 -14.10 21.26
CA VAL A 178 -1.19 -13.79 22.69
C VAL A 178 -2.13 -14.56 23.62
N VAL A 179 -3.26 -15.08 23.10
CA VAL A 179 -4.23 -15.88 23.86
C VAL A 179 -3.93 -17.37 23.76
N THR A 180 -3.81 -17.90 22.55
CA THR A 180 -3.74 -19.36 22.31
C THR A 180 -2.32 -19.89 22.16
N GLY A 181 -1.33 -19.00 22.02
CA GLY A 181 0.06 -19.39 21.74
C GLY A 181 0.29 -19.94 20.33
N CYS A 182 -0.73 -19.93 19.45
CA CYS A 182 -0.64 -20.40 18.07
C CYS A 182 0.46 -19.65 17.30
N THR A 183 1.34 -20.38 16.63
CA THR A 183 2.46 -19.85 15.83
C THR A 183 2.30 -20.07 14.33
N ALA A 184 1.17 -20.63 13.90
CA ALA A 184 0.88 -20.80 12.48
C ALA A 184 0.51 -19.44 11.89
N GLU A 185 1.46 -18.73 11.27
CA GLU A 185 1.27 -17.35 10.80
C GLU A 185 0.05 -17.18 9.88
N ALA A 186 -0.26 -18.19 9.07
CA ALA A 186 -1.44 -18.21 8.19
C ALA A 186 -2.77 -18.10 8.95
N LEU A 187 -2.81 -18.43 10.24
CA LEU A 187 -3.99 -18.32 11.11
C LEU A 187 -4.00 -17.06 11.97
N LEU A 188 -2.92 -16.27 11.92
CA LEU A 188 -2.76 -15.06 12.74
C LEU A 188 -3.17 -13.82 11.96
N GLU A 189 -3.69 -12.85 12.69
CA GLU A 189 -4.02 -11.50 12.27
C GLU A 189 -3.46 -10.51 13.30
N ALA A 190 -3.19 -9.27 12.88
CA ALA A 190 -2.85 -8.20 13.82
C ALA A 190 -4.13 -7.45 14.17
N ALA A 191 -4.57 -7.59 15.42
CA ALA A 191 -5.75 -6.94 15.94
C ALA A 191 -5.38 -5.59 16.55
N HIS A 192 -6.12 -4.54 16.24
CA HIS A 192 -5.95 -3.26 16.94
C HIS A 192 -6.42 -3.36 18.39
N LEU A 193 -5.69 -2.74 19.31
CA LEU A 193 -6.13 -2.61 20.70
C LEU A 193 -7.42 -1.76 20.78
N LYS A 194 -8.31 -2.09 21.71
CA LYS A 194 -9.55 -1.31 21.90
C LYS A 194 -9.29 0.18 22.03
N GLY A 195 -9.98 0.96 21.21
CA GLY A 195 -9.86 2.42 21.15
C GLY A 195 -8.82 2.94 20.16
N ARG A 196 -8.01 2.05 19.57
CA ARG A 196 -7.14 2.37 18.43
C ARG A 196 -7.84 2.01 17.14
N ARG A 197 -7.75 2.89 16.15
CA ARG A 197 -8.39 2.72 14.84
C ARG A 197 -7.41 3.01 13.72
N TRP A 198 -7.43 2.18 12.68
CA TRP A 198 -6.54 2.36 11.54
C TRP A 198 -6.84 3.69 10.82
N GLU A 199 -8.10 4.12 10.80
CA GLU A 199 -8.57 5.36 10.17
C GLU A 199 -8.00 6.63 10.85
N THR A 200 -7.65 6.54 12.14
CA THR A 200 -7.11 7.65 12.92
C THR A 200 -5.59 7.66 12.98
N GLY A 201 -4.92 6.78 12.23
CA GLY A 201 -3.47 6.70 12.17
C GLY A 201 -2.83 5.86 13.29
N ASP A 202 -3.62 5.11 14.06
CA ASP A 202 -3.13 4.24 15.14
C ASP A 202 -2.57 2.91 14.60
N ASN A 203 -1.49 2.99 13.84
CA ASN A 203 -0.87 1.86 13.16
C ASN A 203 0.58 1.61 13.60
N SER A 204 0.97 2.03 14.81
CA SER A 204 2.26 1.62 15.40
C SER A 204 2.21 0.15 15.81
N GLU A 205 3.37 -0.49 15.88
CA GLU A 205 3.56 -1.82 16.44
C GLU A 205 2.99 -2.01 17.85
N ARG A 206 2.83 -0.91 18.62
CA ARG A 206 2.25 -0.91 19.97
C ARG A 206 0.73 -0.82 19.99
N ASP A 207 0.12 -0.55 18.85
CA ASP A 207 -1.32 -0.32 18.72
C ASP A 207 -2.07 -1.62 18.42
N GLY A 208 -1.36 -2.74 18.29
CA GLY A 208 -1.96 -4.03 18.01
C GLY A 208 -1.28 -5.21 18.67
N ILE A 209 -1.95 -6.35 18.56
CA ILE A 209 -1.54 -7.64 19.11
C ILE A 209 -1.77 -8.77 18.08
N PRO A 210 -0.88 -9.77 17.99
CA PRO A 210 -1.15 -10.95 17.20
C PRO A 210 -2.25 -11.79 17.84
N LEU A 211 -3.33 -12.05 17.11
CA LEU A 211 -4.42 -12.94 17.51
C LEU A 211 -4.69 -13.97 16.43
N ARG A 212 -5.16 -15.15 16.83
CA ARG A 212 -5.73 -16.11 15.87
C ARG A 212 -7.03 -15.53 15.31
N ALA A 213 -7.32 -15.73 14.03
CA ALA A 213 -8.42 -15.04 13.33
C ALA A 213 -9.79 -15.20 14.01
N ASP A 214 -10.06 -16.36 14.62
CA ASP A 214 -11.27 -16.61 15.41
C ASP A 214 -11.30 -15.82 16.73
N VAL A 215 -10.18 -15.77 17.45
CA VAL A 215 -10.00 -14.97 18.67
C VAL A 215 -10.07 -13.47 18.37
N HIS A 216 -9.50 -13.04 17.25
CA HIS A 216 -9.58 -11.65 16.78
C HIS A 216 -11.03 -11.22 16.59
N ARG A 217 -11.82 -12.00 15.83
CA ARG A 217 -13.25 -11.72 15.65
C ARG A 217 -14.02 -11.67 16.98
N ALA A 218 -13.71 -12.57 17.92
CA ALA A 218 -14.33 -12.56 19.24
C ALA A 218 -13.91 -11.34 20.09
N TYR A 219 -12.66 -10.87 19.95
CA TYR A 219 -12.15 -9.68 20.61
C TYR A 219 -12.84 -8.41 20.09
N ASP A 220 -12.94 -8.27 18.76
CA ASP A 220 -13.60 -7.14 18.09
C ASP A 220 -15.09 -7.08 18.41
N ALA A 221 -15.76 -8.24 18.43
CA ALA A 221 -17.16 -8.36 18.85
C ALA A 221 -17.38 -8.12 20.35
N GLY A 222 -16.31 -7.93 21.14
CA GLY A 222 -16.39 -7.71 22.58
C GLY A 222 -16.75 -8.95 23.41
N LEU A 223 -16.75 -10.14 22.78
CA LEU A 223 -16.98 -11.43 23.42
C LEU A 223 -15.77 -11.87 24.25
N ILE A 224 -14.57 -11.40 23.89
CA ILE A 224 -13.34 -11.60 24.65
C ILE A 224 -12.80 -10.24 25.16
N GLY A 225 -12.29 -10.24 26.39
CA GLY A 225 -11.61 -9.10 27.00
C GLY A 225 -10.21 -9.46 27.47
N LEU A 226 -9.24 -8.63 27.09
CA LEU A 226 -7.84 -8.77 27.48
C LEU A 226 -7.44 -7.65 28.46
N ASP A 227 -6.54 -7.96 29.38
CA ASP A 227 -5.91 -6.97 30.26
C ASP A 227 -4.73 -6.24 29.57
N ARG A 228 -4.04 -5.36 30.30
CA ARG A 228 -2.87 -4.60 29.81
C ARG A 228 -1.65 -5.47 29.49
N ASN A 229 -1.63 -6.71 29.99
CA ASN A 229 -0.59 -7.71 29.71
C ASN A 229 -1.06 -8.72 28.66
N HIS A 230 -2.15 -8.40 27.93
CA HIS A 230 -2.77 -9.24 26.90
C HIS A 230 -3.31 -10.59 27.40
N ARG A 231 -3.61 -10.70 28.70
CA ARG A 231 -4.17 -11.91 29.30
C ARG A 231 -5.69 -11.91 29.19
N LEU A 232 -6.26 -13.08 28.90
CA LEU A 232 -7.70 -13.27 28.83
C LEU A 232 -8.33 -13.16 30.24
N ILE A 233 -9.14 -12.11 30.44
CA ILE A 233 -9.81 -11.80 31.72
C ILE A 233 -11.33 -11.85 31.65
N LYS A 234 -11.90 -11.81 30.43
CA LYS A 234 -13.34 -11.89 30.19
C LYS A 234 -13.58 -12.75 28.97
N ILE A 235 -14.57 -13.63 29.08
CA ILE A 235 -15.09 -14.43 27.99
C ILE A 235 -16.61 -14.47 28.10
N ASP A 236 -17.29 -14.33 26.97
CA ASP A 236 -18.74 -14.53 26.88
C ASP A 236 -19.07 -16.02 27.14
N PRO A 237 -20.17 -16.34 27.86
CA PRO A 237 -20.55 -17.72 28.13
C PRO A 237 -20.66 -18.60 26.88
N SER A 238 -21.04 -18.02 25.74
CA SER A 238 -21.16 -18.75 24.46
C SER A 238 -19.84 -19.28 23.91
N LEU A 239 -18.70 -18.74 24.36
CA LEU A 239 -17.35 -19.13 23.93
C LEU A 239 -16.60 -19.96 24.98
N MET A 240 -17.24 -20.26 26.12
CA MET A 240 -16.59 -20.90 27.26
C MET A 240 -16.06 -22.30 26.93
N ALA A 241 -16.77 -23.06 26.10
CA ALA A 241 -16.34 -24.41 25.71
C ALA A 241 -15.08 -24.39 24.84
N GLU A 242 -14.92 -23.35 24.02
CA GLU A 242 -13.86 -23.22 23.03
C GLU A 242 -12.61 -22.57 23.63
N TYR A 243 -12.77 -21.54 24.47
CA TYR A 243 -11.64 -20.74 24.98
C TYR A 243 -11.55 -20.63 26.50
N GLY A 244 -12.46 -21.26 27.26
CA GLY A 244 -12.46 -21.20 28.72
C GLY A 244 -11.14 -21.67 29.34
N GLN A 245 -10.44 -22.62 28.70
CA GLN A 245 -9.12 -23.10 29.13
C GLN A 245 -8.02 -22.02 29.17
N TYR A 246 -8.20 -20.91 28.44
CA TYR A 246 -7.24 -19.81 28.41
C TYR A 246 -7.56 -18.70 29.42
N LEU A 247 -8.72 -18.77 30.10
CA LEU A 247 -9.14 -17.78 31.07
C LEU A 247 -8.23 -17.84 32.29
N GLN A 248 -7.60 -16.71 32.62
CA GLN A 248 -6.74 -16.65 33.80
C GLN A 248 -7.60 -16.57 35.08
N PRO A 249 -7.21 -17.26 36.17
CA PRO A 249 -7.85 -17.05 37.46
C PRO A 249 -7.74 -15.58 37.84
N ARG A 250 -8.83 -14.99 38.34
CA ARG A 250 -8.75 -13.68 38.99
C ARG A 250 -7.90 -13.85 40.24
N GLY A 251 -6.66 -13.38 40.17
CA GLY A 251 -5.78 -13.23 41.33
C GLY A 251 -6.30 -12.19 42.30
#